data_AF-A0A9D6J0S6-F1
#
_entry.id   AF-A0A9D6J0S6-F1
#
_cell.length_a   1.000
_cell.length_b   1.000
_cell.length_c   1.000
_cell.angle_alpha   90.00
_cell.angle_beta   90.00
_cell.angle_gamma   90.00
#
_symmetry.space_group_name_H-M   'P 1'
#
loop_
_entity.id
_entity.type
_entity.pdbx_description
1 polymer ?
#
loop_
_entity_poly.entity_id
_entity_poly.type
_entity_poly.pdbx_seq_one_letter_code
_entity_poly.pdbx_strand_id
1 'polypeptide(L)' 'MAHCEADVVIVGAGSAGCVLAARLSEDADLRVWGVSAGGGPVRP' A
#
# COMPACT_ATOMS: atom_id res chain seq x y z
N MET A 1 -2.84 12.71 -15.48
CA MET A 1 -2.58 12.36 -14.06
C MET A 1 -3.25 11.04 -13.79
N ALA A 2 -2.55 10.07 -13.20
CA ALA A 2 -3.18 8.83 -12.76
C ALA A 2 -3.74 9.06 -11.35
N HIS A 3 -5.01 8.71 -11.14
CA HIS A 3 -5.66 8.74 -9.84
C HIS A 3 -5.78 7.29 -9.35
N CYS A 4 -5.22 7.00 -8.17
CA CYS A 4 -5.46 5.75 -7.47
C CYS A 4 -6.37 6.04 -6.27
N GLU A 5 -7.47 5.30 -6.17
CA GLU A 5 -8.35 5.33 -5.01
C GLU A 5 -7.92 4.22 -4.05
N ALA A 6 -7.74 4.56 -2.77
CA ALA A 6 -7.33 3.65 -1.72
C ALA A 6 -8.04 4.02 -0.41
N ASP A 7 -8.39 3.00 0.36
CA ASP A 7 -8.94 3.17 1.71
C ASP A 7 -7.80 3.39 2.72
N VAL A 8 -6.65 2.75 2.48
CA VAL A 8 -5.46 2.88 3.32
C VAL A 8 -4.23 3.16 2.47
N VAL A 9 -3.45 4.18 2.86
CA VAL A 9 -2.16 4.51 2.26
C VAL A 9 -1.04 4.29 3.27
N ILE A 10 -0.09 3.42 2.92
CA ILE A 10 1.11 3.12 3.74
C ILE A 10 2.29 3.90 3.19
N VAL A 11 2.80 4.83 3.99
CA VAL A 11 4.00 5.62 3.65
C VAL A 11 5.23 4.94 4.26
N GLY A 12 6.14 4.49 3.39
CA GLY A 12 7.31 3.71 3.80
C GLY A 12 7.09 2.21 3.68
N ALA A 13 6.88 1.72 2.44
CA ALA A 13 6.78 0.30 2.12
C ALA A 13 8.13 -0.45 2.18
N GLY A 14 8.86 -0.28 3.29
CA GLY A 14 9.98 -1.15 3.68
C GLY A 14 9.47 -2.43 4.35
N SER A 15 10.32 -3.14 5.09
CA SER A 15 9.98 -4.45 5.71
C SER A 15 8.70 -4.41 6.57
N ALA A 16 8.59 -3.45 7.49
CA ALA A 16 7.39 -3.28 8.32
C ALA A 16 6.16 -2.88 7.49
N GLY A 17 6.35 -1.99 6.49
CA GLY A 17 5.29 -1.56 5.59
C GLY A 17 4.73 -2.72 4.76
N CYS A 18 5.59 -3.63 4.27
CA CYS A 18 5.16 -4.82 3.54
C CYS A 18 4.35 -5.79 4.41
N VAL A 19 4.76 -6.00 5.66
CA VAL A 19 4.01 -6.86 6.59
C VAL A 19 2.63 -6.27 6.90
N LEU A 20 2.57 -4.96 7.16
CA LEU A 20 1.31 -4.27 7.40
C LEU A 20 0.40 -4.34 6.16
N ALA A 21 0.96 -4.10 4.97
CA ALA A 21 0.21 -4.16 3.72
C ALA A 21 -0.36 -5.56 3.47
N ALA A 22 0.45 -6.61 3.69
CA ALA A 22 0.01 -7.99 3.54
C ALA A 22 -1.15 -8.34 4.47
N ARG A 23 -1.17 -7.85 5.71
CA ARG A 23 -2.27 -8.10 6.66
C ARG A 23 -3.53 -7.32 6.35
N LEU A 24 -3.40 -6.06 5.98
CA LEU A 24 -4.55 -5.24 5.61
C LEU A 24 -5.20 -5.76 4.32
N SER A 25 -4.41 -6.28 3.37
CA SER A 25 -4.91 -6.88 2.14
C SER A 25 -5.59 -8.25 2.33
N GLU A 26 -5.54 -8.86 3.53
CA GLU A 26 -6.34 -10.07 3.83
C GLU A 26 -7.84 -9.73 3.92
N ASP A 27 -8.18 -8.48 4.22
CA ASP A 27 -9.55 -7.98 4.16
C ASP A 27 -9.89 -7.54 2.73
N ALA A 28 -10.82 -8.26 2.10
CA ALA A 28 -11.22 -8.03 0.72
C ALA A 28 -11.97 -6.70 0.52
N ASP A 29 -12.46 -6.08 1.59
CA ASP A 29 -13.15 -4.79 1.52
C ASP A 29 -12.18 -3.59 1.53
N LEU A 30 -10.88 -3.82 1.77
CA LEU A 30 -9.87 -2.76 1.86
C LEU A 30 -8.98 -2.66 0.60
N ARG A 31 -8.89 -1.47 0.03
CA ARG A 31 -7.91 -1.14 -1.02
C ARG A 31 -6.68 -0.49 -0.39
N VAL A 32 -5.58 -1.23 -0.37
CA VAL A 32 -4.33 -0.81 0.29
C VAL A 32 -3.31 -0.37 -0.76
N TRP A 33 -2.66 0.77 -0.51
CA TRP A 33 -1.63 1.31 -1.41
C TRP A 33 -0.35 1.69 -0.67
N GLY A 34 0.80 1.24 -1.15
CA GLY A 34 2.09 1.59 -0.57
C GLY A 34 2.85 2.62 -1.40
N VAL A 35 3.49 3.57 -0.72
CA VAL A 35 4.38 4.56 -1.33
C VAL A 35 5.77 4.47 -0.69
N SER A 36 6.80 4.49 -1.51
CA SER A 36 8.19 4.56 -1.07
C SER A 36 8.94 5.70 -1.75
N ALA A 37 9.95 6.25 -1.09
CA ALA A 37 10.73 7.39 -1.59
C ALA A 37 11.44 7.11 -2.93
N GLY A 38 11.58 5.83 -3.31
CA GLY A 38 12.13 5.41 -4.60
C GLY A 38 11.19 5.60 -5.79
N GLY A 39 9.94 6.02 -5.57
CA GLY A 39 9.01 6.37 -6.63
C GLY A 39 8.52 5.17 -7.42
N GLY A 40 7.47 4.52 -6.91
CA GLY A 40 6.77 3.48 -7.65
C GLY A 40 5.60 2.96 -6.83
N PRO A 41 4.44 2.70 -7.46
CA PRO A 41 3.33 2.06 -6.79
C PRO A 41 3.75 0.64 -6.41
N VAL A 42 3.83 0.38 -5.11
CA VAL A 42 4.00 -0.99 -4.60
C VAL A 42 2.62 -1.50 -4.24
N ARG A 43 2.17 -2.43 -5.07
CA ARG A 43 0.93 -3.19 -4.88
C ARG A 43 1.32 -4.51 -4.19
N PRO A 44 0.78 -4.81 -3.00
CA PRO A 44 0.76 -6.16 -2.46
C PRO A 44 -0.19 -7.05 -3.28
#